data_AF-L1JK82-F1
#
_entry.id   AF-L1JK82-F1
#
_cell.length_a   1.000
_cell.length_b   1.000
_cell.length_c   1.000
_cell.angle_alpha   90.00
_cell.angle_beta   90.00
_cell.angle_gamma   90.00
#
_symmetry.space_group_name_H-M   'P 1'
#
loop_
_entity.id
_entity.type
_entity.pdbx_description
1 polymer ?
#
loop_
_entity_poly.entity_id
_entity_poly.type
_entity_poly.pdbx_seq_one_letter_code
_entity_poly.pdbx_strand_id
1 'polypeptide(L)'
;MPTCPYLSSGRAFLAPMSTSKEGVAEVWINIGFNVKGEQKYPPYSPKLSPICTEKQYYDFIAAIQQFFDENAMDGKTSSGSRFLCCVTMGVCFIPWMYVMMKEKSLYKALDRVVQDMTSGWKTEKPRLKECKIYGKTKDPPEENAAFDFDGYMCLSTDGRASLWPPAGCNIILTADDAGGRFRHQWMASGELRRIDKGYDSSDSSKST
;
A
#
# COMPACT_ATOMS: atom_id res chain seq x y z
N MET A 1 14.81 14.37 -10.74
CA MET A 1 13.39 14.10 -10.43
C MET A 1 13.16 14.46 -8.97
N PRO A 2 12.17 15.30 -8.63
CA PRO A 2 11.84 15.56 -7.23
C PRO A 2 11.47 14.23 -6.56
N THR A 3 12.24 13.84 -5.55
CA THR A 3 11.93 12.69 -4.71
C THR A 3 10.64 13.00 -3.97
N CYS A 4 9.66 12.10 -4.05
CA CYS A 4 8.42 12.24 -3.30
C CYS A 4 8.78 12.33 -1.80
N PRO A 5 8.52 13.46 -1.10
CA PRO A 5 8.90 13.63 0.30
C PRO A 5 8.21 12.61 1.24
N TYR A 6 7.25 11.86 0.72
CA TYR A 6 6.43 10.87 1.41
C TYR A 6 6.95 9.42 1.33
N LEU A 7 8.21 9.21 0.92
CA LEU A 7 8.87 7.89 1.01
C LEU A 7 8.93 7.33 2.45
N SER A 8 8.76 8.20 3.46
CA SER A 8 8.83 7.86 4.89
C SER A 8 7.47 7.70 5.58
N SER A 9 6.35 7.86 4.87
CA SER A 9 4.99 7.77 5.45
C SER A 9 4.20 6.60 4.86
N GLY A 10 3.28 6.07 5.66
CA GLY A 10 2.29 5.08 5.23
C GLY A 10 1.43 5.72 4.16
N ARG A 11 0.92 4.92 3.23
CA ARG A 11 0.18 5.44 2.08
C ARG A 11 -1.11 4.70 1.88
N ALA A 12 -2.14 5.47 1.53
CA ALA A 12 -3.34 4.92 0.94
C ALA A 12 -3.38 5.34 -0.53
N PHE A 13 -3.66 4.40 -1.42
CA PHE A 13 -3.74 4.65 -2.84
C PHE A 13 -4.82 3.81 -3.49
N LEU A 14 -5.41 4.35 -4.55
CA LEU A 14 -6.39 3.67 -5.38
C LEU A 14 -5.68 2.66 -6.27
N ALA A 15 -6.13 1.42 -6.24
CA ALA A 15 -5.56 0.35 -7.06
C ALA A 15 -5.86 0.56 -8.55
N PRO A 16 -4.99 0.05 -9.44
CA PRO A 16 -5.21 0.10 -10.87
C PRO A 16 -6.52 -0.57 -11.29
N MET A 17 -7.16 -0.06 -12.35
CA MET A 17 -8.45 -0.60 -12.82
C MET A 17 -8.38 -2.10 -13.15
N SER A 18 -7.27 -2.54 -13.75
CA SER A 18 -7.02 -3.94 -14.09
C SER A 18 -6.99 -4.91 -12.90
N THR A 19 -6.82 -4.40 -11.67
CA THR A 19 -6.86 -5.22 -10.45
C THR A 19 -8.23 -5.29 -9.79
N SER A 20 -9.14 -4.40 -10.17
CA SER A 20 -10.44 -4.28 -9.54
C SER A 20 -11.52 -4.98 -10.36
N LYS A 21 -12.57 -5.47 -9.68
CA LYS A 21 -13.76 -5.97 -10.36
C LYS A 21 -14.56 -4.80 -10.96
N GLU A 22 -15.32 -5.08 -12.01
CA GLU A 22 -16.22 -4.10 -12.59
C GLU A 22 -17.18 -3.52 -11.53
N GLY A 23 -17.29 -2.18 -11.48
CA GLY A 23 -18.10 -1.47 -10.49
C GLY A 23 -17.52 -1.42 -9.08
N VAL A 24 -16.31 -1.92 -8.83
CA VAL A 24 -15.66 -1.89 -7.52
C VAL A 24 -14.34 -1.12 -7.61
N ALA A 25 -14.11 -0.24 -6.63
CA ALA A 25 -12.81 0.39 -6.44
C ALA A 25 -12.09 -0.24 -5.24
N GLU A 26 -10.80 -0.51 -5.38
CA GLU A 26 -9.95 -0.97 -4.29
C GLU A 26 -9.05 0.17 -3.81
N VAL A 27 -9.08 0.44 -2.51
CA VAL A 27 -8.12 1.33 -1.84
C VAL A 27 -7.16 0.47 -1.05
N TRP A 28 -5.87 0.58 -1.35
CA TRP A 28 -4.81 -0.15 -0.67
C TRP A 28 -4.16 0.78 0.36
N ILE A 29 -4.27 0.42 1.63
CA ILE A 29 -3.60 1.08 2.75
C ILE A 29 -2.34 0.28 3.08
N ASN A 30 -1.18 0.86 2.77
CA ASN A 30 0.12 0.32 3.15
C ASN A 30 0.54 0.92 4.50
N ILE A 31 0.73 0.05 5.48
CA ILE A 31 1.11 0.40 6.86
C ILE A 31 2.60 0.21 7.16
N GLY A 32 3.43 -0.09 6.15
CA GLY A 32 4.86 -0.32 6.30
C GLY A 32 5.25 -1.73 6.74
N PHE A 33 6.46 -1.87 7.31
CA PHE A 33 7.04 -3.18 7.68
C PHE A 33 6.36 -3.78 8.91
N ASN A 34 6.51 -5.09 9.09
CA ASN A 34 6.09 -5.83 10.28
C ASN A 34 7.08 -5.76 11.46
N VAL A 35 8.01 -4.80 11.41
CA VAL A 35 9.04 -4.56 12.41
C VAL A 35 8.61 -3.44 13.33
N LYS A 36 8.75 -3.61 14.64
CA LYS A 36 8.29 -2.63 15.63
C LYS A 36 8.89 -1.24 15.37
N GLY A 37 8.04 -0.22 15.27
CA GLY A 37 8.45 1.17 15.05
C GLY A 37 8.67 1.55 13.58
N GLU A 38 8.60 0.59 12.67
CA GLU A 38 8.69 0.81 11.22
C GLU A 38 7.31 0.93 10.55
N GLN A 39 6.23 0.83 11.34
CA GLN A 39 4.88 1.09 10.84
C GLN A 39 4.67 2.58 10.63
N LYS A 40 3.89 2.90 9.60
CA LYS A 40 3.46 4.27 9.31
C LYS A 40 1.98 4.25 8.93
N TYR A 41 1.18 5.09 9.58
CA TYR A 41 -0.27 5.10 9.39
C TYR A 41 -0.67 6.34 8.59
N PRO A 42 -1.29 6.19 7.40
CA PRO A 42 -1.76 7.35 6.65
C PRO A 42 -2.90 8.05 7.42
N PRO A 43 -2.99 9.40 7.36
CA PRO A 43 -4.12 10.11 7.96
C PRO A 43 -5.43 9.80 7.23
N TYR A 44 -6.56 10.06 7.89
CA TYR A 44 -7.86 9.98 7.24
C TYR A 44 -7.95 10.97 6.08
N SER A 45 -8.59 10.55 4.99
CA SER A 45 -8.93 11.43 3.86
C SER A 45 -10.44 11.41 3.67
N PRO A 46 -11.09 12.57 3.43
CA PRO A 46 -12.52 12.61 3.09
C PRO A 46 -12.89 11.75 1.88
N LYS A 47 -11.93 11.44 0.99
CA LYS A 47 -12.10 10.49 -0.13
C LYS A 47 -12.44 9.08 0.32
N LEU A 48 -12.18 8.71 1.59
CA LEU A 48 -12.56 7.43 2.18
C LEU A 48 -13.99 7.40 2.72
N SER A 49 -14.72 8.52 2.74
CA SER A 49 -16.09 8.60 3.27
C SER A 49 -17.09 7.60 2.66
N PRO A 50 -16.96 7.17 1.39
CA PRO A 50 -17.81 6.10 0.84
C PRO A 50 -17.55 4.72 1.46
N ILE A 51 -16.37 4.52 2.06
CA ILE A 51 -15.93 3.26 2.67
C ILE A 51 -16.22 3.28 4.18
N CYS A 52 -15.76 4.32 4.87
CA CYS A 52 -15.81 4.42 6.32
C CYS A 52 -15.91 5.88 6.79
N THR A 53 -16.52 6.06 7.97
CA THR A 53 -16.48 7.34 8.69
C THR A 53 -15.07 7.60 9.23
N GLU A 54 -14.75 8.87 9.46
CA GLU A 54 -13.47 9.27 10.08
C GLU A 54 -13.22 8.56 11.41
N LYS A 55 -14.25 8.46 12.26
CA LYS A 55 -14.17 7.72 13.53
C LYS A 55 -13.84 6.24 13.31
N GLN A 56 -14.55 5.57 12.40
CA GLN A 56 -14.28 4.16 12.07
C GLN A 56 -12.85 3.96 11.57
N TYR A 57 -12.34 4.88 10.76
CA TYR A 57 -10.96 4.83 10.27
C TYR A 57 -9.94 4.95 11.40
N TYR A 58 -10.11 5.93 12.30
CA TYR A 58 -9.19 6.10 13.42
C TYR A 58 -9.26 4.95 14.43
N ASP A 59 -10.47 4.45 14.74
CA ASP A 59 -10.65 3.27 15.58
C ASP A 59 -9.93 2.06 14.95
N PHE A 60 -10.06 1.88 13.63
CA PHE A 60 -9.40 0.84 12.86
C PHE A 60 -7.86 0.95 12.88
N ILE A 61 -7.31 2.13 12.60
CA ILE A 61 -5.86 2.39 12.65
C ILE A 61 -5.31 2.21 14.05
N ALA A 62 -6.03 2.64 15.09
CA ALA A 62 -5.61 2.47 16.48
C ALA A 62 -5.53 0.99 16.87
N ALA A 63 -6.50 0.16 16.45
CA ALA A 63 -6.47 -1.28 16.68
C ALA A 63 -5.28 -1.96 15.98
N ILE A 64 -4.98 -1.55 14.74
CA ILE A 64 -3.80 -2.04 14.02
C ILE A 64 -2.52 -1.61 14.73
N GLN A 65 -2.44 -0.36 15.17
CA GLN A 65 -1.28 0.17 15.87
C GLN A 65 -1.01 -0.60 17.16
N GLN A 66 -2.03 -0.80 17.98
CA GLN A 66 -1.93 -1.63 19.18
C GLN A 66 -1.46 -3.05 18.85
N PHE A 67 -2.02 -3.66 17.80
CA PHE A 67 -1.61 -5.00 17.38
C PHE A 67 -0.11 -5.06 17.05
N PHE A 68 0.44 -4.09 16.30
CA PHE A 68 1.87 -4.06 15.99
C PHE A 68 2.72 -3.73 17.21
N ASP A 69 2.28 -2.85 18.10
CA ASP A 69 3.02 -2.53 19.33
C ASP A 69 3.26 -3.75 20.21
N GLU A 70 2.29 -4.68 20.23
CA GLU A 70 2.31 -5.93 20.98
C GLU A 70 2.99 -7.10 20.23
N ASN A 71 2.77 -7.21 18.91
CA ASN A 71 3.09 -8.43 18.15
C ASN A 71 4.19 -8.27 17.10
N ALA A 72 4.62 -7.04 16.78
CA ALA A 72 5.62 -6.81 15.75
C ALA A 72 6.94 -7.50 16.05
N MET A 73 7.67 -7.84 14.99
CA MET A 73 9.00 -8.42 15.14
C MET A 73 10.00 -7.36 15.60
N ASP A 74 10.95 -7.78 16.43
CA ASP A 74 12.11 -6.95 16.75
C ASP A 74 13.00 -6.78 15.51
N GLY A 75 13.37 -5.54 15.22
CA GLY A 75 14.13 -5.20 14.01
C GLY A 75 15.54 -5.80 13.97
N LYS A 76 16.17 -5.96 15.14
CA LYS A 76 17.49 -6.60 15.25
C LYS A 76 17.38 -8.08 14.94
N THR A 77 16.33 -8.74 15.43
CA THR A 77 16.06 -10.16 15.18
C THR A 77 15.77 -10.44 13.70
N SER A 78 14.93 -9.62 13.07
CA SER A 78 14.62 -9.75 11.63
C SER A 78 15.86 -9.52 10.75
N SER A 79 16.59 -8.44 10.99
CA SER A 79 17.79 -8.10 10.21
C SER A 79 18.94 -9.09 10.44
N GLY A 80 19.18 -9.48 11.69
CA GLY A 80 20.22 -10.44 12.04
C GLY A 80 19.99 -11.82 11.43
N SER A 81 18.74 -12.29 11.37
CA SER A 81 18.39 -13.57 10.73
C SER A 81 18.63 -13.55 9.21
N ARG A 82 18.31 -12.43 8.54
CA ARG A 82 18.61 -12.24 7.10
C ARG A 82 20.11 -12.21 6.84
N PHE A 83 20.85 -11.43 7.62
CA PHE A 83 22.29 -11.31 7.50
C PHE A 83 22.98 -12.67 7.68
N LEU A 84 22.61 -13.41 8.72
CA LEU A 84 23.17 -14.73 8.99
C LEU A 84 22.89 -15.72 7.86
N CYS A 85 21.68 -15.70 7.28
CA CYS A 85 21.33 -16.54 6.14
C CYS A 85 22.20 -16.22 4.90
N CYS A 86 22.47 -14.94 4.64
CA CYS A 86 23.32 -14.49 3.54
C CYS A 86 24.80 -14.88 3.74
N VAL A 87 25.36 -14.64 4.93
CA VAL A 87 26.79 -14.89 5.21
C VAL A 87 27.12 -16.37 5.27
N THR A 88 26.19 -17.20 5.73
CA THR A 88 26.39 -18.65 5.85
C THR A 88 26.06 -19.40 4.56
N MET A 89 25.81 -18.70 3.44
CA MET A 89 25.36 -19.29 2.17
C MET A 89 24.17 -20.26 2.35
N GLY A 90 23.23 -19.91 3.24
CA GLY A 90 22.04 -20.71 3.50
C GLY A 90 22.21 -21.88 4.49
N VAL A 91 23.40 -22.08 5.07
CA VAL A 91 23.60 -23.13 6.10
C VAL A 91 22.78 -22.83 7.36
N CYS A 92 22.67 -21.56 7.75
CA CYS A 92 21.78 -21.13 8.85
C CYS A 92 20.37 -20.78 8.34
N PHE A 93 19.67 -21.75 7.74
CA PHE A 93 18.28 -21.57 7.30
C PHE A 93 17.28 -21.51 8.45
N ILE A 94 17.61 -22.05 9.64
CA ILE A 94 16.69 -22.17 10.78
C ILE A 94 16.19 -20.81 11.28
N PRO A 95 17.06 -19.80 11.54
CA PRO A 95 16.60 -18.46 11.94
C PRO A 95 15.75 -17.77 10.85
N TRP A 96 16.11 -17.99 9.58
CA TRP A 96 15.32 -17.47 8.46
C TRP A 96 13.92 -18.09 8.41
N MET A 97 13.80 -19.41 8.59
CA MET A 97 12.49 -20.06 8.68
C MET A 97 11.66 -19.56 9.86
N TYR A 98 12.30 -19.33 11.01
CA TYR A 98 11.62 -18.78 12.18
C TYR A 98 11.00 -17.41 11.86
N VAL A 99 11.75 -16.51 11.20
CA VAL A 99 11.22 -15.20 10.76
C VAL A 99 10.05 -15.38 9.80
N MET A 100 10.17 -16.27 8.80
CA MET A 100 9.09 -16.54 7.83
C MET A 100 7.83 -17.11 8.50
N MET A 101 7.98 -17.99 9.49
CA MET A 101 6.87 -18.54 10.27
C MET A 101 6.20 -17.47 11.13
N LYS A 102 7.00 -16.63 11.80
CA LYS A 102 6.52 -15.55 12.64
C LYS A 102 5.76 -14.50 11.82
N GLU A 103 6.28 -14.15 10.65
CA GLU A 103 5.62 -13.25 9.69
C GLU A 103 4.26 -13.78 9.23
N LYS A 104 4.18 -15.06 8.81
CA LYS A 104 2.90 -15.68 8.45
C LYS A 104 1.90 -15.69 9.61
N SER A 105 2.36 -16.00 10.82
CA SER A 105 1.52 -15.98 12.02
C SER A 105 1.01 -14.57 12.32
N LEU A 106 1.86 -13.57 12.16
CA LEU A 106 1.51 -12.17 12.37
C LEU A 106 0.44 -11.73 11.36
N TYR A 107 0.59 -12.02 10.07
CA TYR A 107 -0.42 -11.65 9.08
C TYR A 107 -1.76 -12.36 9.31
N LYS A 108 -1.75 -13.63 9.74
CA LYS A 108 -2.99 -14.33 10.09
C LYS A 108 -3.69 -13.72 11.30
N ALA A 109 -2.94 -13.22 12.28
CA ALA A 109 -3.51 -12.54 13.45
C ALA A 109 -3.99 -11.13 13.10
N LEU A 110 -3.23 -10.39 12.28
CA LEU A 110 -3.64 -9.08 11.77
C LEU A 110 -4.92 -9.19 10.93
N ASP A 111 -5.05 -10.23 10.11
CA ASP A 111 -6.26 -10.45 9.31
C ASP A 111 -7.50 -10.51 10.20
N ARG A 112 -7.42 -11.21 11.34
CA ARG A 112 -8.52 -11.27 12.31
C ARG A 112 -8.87 -9.90 12.88
N VAL A 113 -7.87 -9.13 13.32
CA VAL A 113 -8.08 -7.76 13.81
C VAL A 113 -8.77 -6.91 12.74
N VAL A 114 -8.31 -7.01 11.49
CA VAL A 114 -8.91 -6.28 10.37
C VAL A 114 -10.35 -6.72 10.13
N GLN A 115 -10.64 -8.02 10.10
CA GLN A 115 -12.02 -8.52 9.92
C GLN A 115 -12.94 -8.08 11.07
N ASP A 116 -12.47 -8.15 12.32
CA ASP A 116 -13.28 -7.81 13.50
C ASP A 116 -13.65 -6.33 13.49
N MET A 117 -12.67 -5.45 13.25
CA MET A 117 -12.87 -3.99 13.22
C MET A 117 -13.71 -3.49 12.04
N THR A 118 -13.83 -4.30 10.98
CA THR A 118 -14.56 -3.93 9.75
C THR A 118 -15.87 -4.70 9.56
N SER A 119 -16.23 -5.58 10.50
CA SER A 119 -17.45 -6.39 10.45
C SER A 119 -18.75 -5.59 10.28
N GLY A 120 -18.78 -4.33 10.74
CA GLY A 120 -19.93 -3.42 10.61
C GLY A 120 -19.81 -2.39 9.48
N TRP A 121 -18.82 -2.50 8.61
CA TRP A 121 -18.63 -1.55 7.50
C TRP A 121 -19.60 -1.86 6.36
N LYS A 122 -19.92 -0.85 5.54
CA LYS A 122 -20.86 -1.00 4.41
C LYS A 122 -20.26 -1.74 3.21
N THR A 123 -18.95 -1.99 3.25
CA THR A 123 -18.16 -2.46 2.12
C THR A 123 -17.96 -3.96 2.16
N GLU A 124 -17.38 -4.53 1.10
CA GLU A 124 -16.95 -5.93 1.17
C GLU A 124 -15.89 -6.09 2.29
N LYS A 125 -15.75 -7.33 2.76
CA LYS A 125 -14.74 -7.68 3.76
C LYS A 125 -13.36 -7.26 3.28
N PRO A 126 -12.60 -6.49 4.08
CA PRO A 126 -11.23 -6.14 3.71
C PRO A 126 -10.37 -7.37 3.50
N ARG A 127 -9.29 -7.21 2.74
CA ARG A 127 -8.32 -8.28 2.50
C ARG A 127 -6.93 -7.81 2.80
N LEU A 128 -6.11 -8.69 3.39
CA LEU A 128 -4.67 -8.48 3.47
C LEU A 128 -3.97 -9.01 2.22
N LYS A 129 -3.09 -8.19 1.64
CA LYS A 129 -2.20 -8.59 0.56
C LYS A 129 -0.76 -8.27 0.93
N GLU A 130 0.07 -9.30 1.00
CA GLU A 130 1.51 -9.17 1.21
C GLU A 130 2.15 -8.39 0.05
N CYS A 131 2.98 -7.41 0.38
CA CYS A 131 3.76 -6.63 -0.59
C CYS A 131 5.19 -7.18 -0.64
N LYS A 132 5.52 -7.90 -1.71
CA LYS A 132 6.82 -8.57 -1.87
C LYS A 132 7.78 -7.76 -2.73
N ILE A 133 9.01 -7.59 -2.25
CA ILE A 133 10.11 -6.92 -2.97
C ILE A 133 10.58 -7.73 -4.16
N TYR A 134 10.10 -7.43 -5.38
CA TYR A 134 10.60 -8.05 -6.61
C TYR A 134 10.82 -7.08 -7.77
N GLY A 135 12.06 -7.07 -8.28
CA GLY A 135 12.39 -6.85 -9.69
C GLY A 135 12.59 -5.40 -10.18
N LYS A 136 13.36 -5.26 -11.27
CA LYS A 136 13.55 -3.99 -12.00
C LYS A 136 12.21 -3.53 -12.59
N THR A 137 11.84 -2.27 -12.32
CA THR A 137 10.67 -1.60 -12.89
C THR A 137 10.92 -1.19 -14.34
N LYS A 138 10.03 -1.60 -15.25
CA LYS A 138 9.63 -0.72 -16.36
C LYS A 138 8.46 0.10 -15.84
N ASP A 139 8.40 1.38 -16.16
CA ASP A 139 7.25 2.21 -15.82
C ASP A 139 5.99 1.54 -16.41
N PRO A 140 4.94 1.32 -15.60
CA PRO A 140 3.72 0.74 -16.14
C PRO A 140 3.07 1.67 -17.16
N PRO A 141 2.30 1.12 -18.11
CA PRO A 141 1.33 1.91 -18.85
C PRO A 141 0.44 2.67 -17.86
N GLU A 142 0.10 3.93 -18.12
CA GLU A 142 -0.66 4.79 -17.17
C GLU A 142 -2.00 4.16 -16.73
N GLU A 143 -2.62 3.37 -17.59
CA GLU A 143 -3.81 2.55 -17.32
C GLU A 143 -3.65 1.54 -16.16
N ASN A 144 -2.41 1.25 -15.79
CA ASN A 144 -2.02 0.33 -14.72
C ASN A 144 -1.39 1.06 -13.52
N ALA A 145 -1.49 2.38 -13.46
CA ALA A 145 -0.97 3.20 -12.37
C ALA A 145 -1.94 3.26 -11.18
N ALA A 146 -1.40 3.14 -9.97
CA ALA A 146 -2.08 3.43 -8.73
C ALA A 146 -1.80 4.87 -8.31
N PHE A 147 -2.77 5.56 -7.71
CA PHE A 147 -2.63 6.97 -7.32
C PHE A 147 -2.94 7.17 -5.84
N ASP A 148 -2.12 7.93 -5.10
CA ASP A 148 -2.42 8.32 -3.72
C ASP A 148 -3.50 9.41 -3.65
N PHE A 149 -3.84 9.83 -2.42
CA PHE A 149 -4.80 10.91 -2.18
C PHE A 149 -4.44 12.23 -2.87
N ASP A 150 -3.15 12.46 -3.07
CA ASP A 150 -2.58 13.66 -3.67
C ASP A 150 -2.46 13.58 -5.20
N GLY A 151 -2.84 12.45 -5.79
CA GLY A 151 -2.74 12.19 -7.22
C GLY A 151 -1.32 11.84 -7.68
N TYR A 152 -0.40 11.53 -6.78
CA TYR A 152 0.91 11.00 -7.15
C TYR A 152 0.79 9.53 -7.51
N MET A 153 1.42 9.16 -8.63
CA MET A 153 1.55 7.76 -9.04
C MET A 153 2.41 6.99 -8.03
N CYS A 154 1.87 5.91 -7.48
CA CYS A 154 2.45 5.13 -6.41
C CYS A 154 2.82 3.69 -6.80
N LEU A 155 2.11 3.03 -7.74
CA LEU A 155 2.38 1.63 -8.13
C LEU A 155 2.00 1.28 -9.57
N SER A 156 2.69 0.29 -10.17
CA SER A 156 2.10 -0.59 -11.18
C SER A 156 1.40 -1.79 -10.55
N THR A 157 0.41 -2.33 -11.25
CA THR A 157 -0.30 -3.60 -11.04
C THR A 157 0.54 -4.78 -10.57
N ASP A 158 1.82 -4.80 -10.89
CA ASP A 158 2.71 -5.94 -10.68
C ASP A 158 3.44 -5.87 -9.32
N GLY A 159 3.13 -4.85 -8.50
CA GLY A 159 3.84 -4.59 -7.25
C GLY A 159 5.24 -3.98 -7.46
N ARG A 160 5.47 -3.34 -8.60
CA ARG A 160 6.77 -2.78 -8.99
C ARG A 160 6.62 -1.26 -9.18
N ALA A 161 7.28 -0.45 -8.35
CA ALA A 161 7.35 1.01 -8.51
C ALA A 161 8.76 1.55 -8.27
N SER A 162 9.05 2.67 -8.93
CA SER A 162 10.24 3.51 -8.70
C SER A 162 10.25 4.16 -7.30
N LEU A 163 9.10 4.18 -6.63
CA LEU A 163 8.87 4.73 -5.30
C LEU A 163 8.09 3.71 -4.46
N TRP A 164 8.80 2.69 -4.00
CA TRP A 164 8.27 1.64 -3.12
C TRP A 164 7.51 2.23 -1.93
N PRO A 165 6.26 1.81 -1.62
CA PRO A 165 5.86 1.75 -0.24
C PRO A 165 6.74 0.69 0.47
N PRO A 166 7.01 0.81 1.78
CA PRO A 166 7.86 -0.15 2.48
C PRO A 166 7.30 -1.57 2.30
N ALA A 167 8.18 -2.57 2.21
CA ALA A 167 7.73 -3.95 2.20
C ALA A 167 6.91 -4.24 3.47
N GLY A 168 5.91 -5.12 3.38
CA GLY A 168 4.96 -5.33 4.47
C GLY A 168 3.59 -5.79 3.97
N CYS A 169 2.51 -5.26 4.53
CA CYS A 169 1.16 -5.62 4.13
C CYS A 169 0.34 -4.42 3.65
N ASN A 170 -0.38 -4.63 2.55
CA ASN A 170 -1.46 -3.77 2.12
C ASN A 170 -2.77 -4.29 2.71
N ILE A 171 -3.52 -3.40 3.35
CA ILE A 171 -4.91 -3.62 3.72
C ILE A 171 -5.76 -3.08 2.58
N ILE A 172 -6.52 -3.97 1.94
CA ILE A 172 -7.37 -3.64 0.81
C ILE A 172 -8.78 -3.39 1.32
N LEU A 173 -9.23 -2.15 1.19
CA LEU A 173 -10.61 -1.73 1.39
C LEU A 173 -11.30 -1.64 0.03
N THR A 174 -12.59 -1.97 -0.04
CA THR A 174 -13.37 -1.85 -1.27
C THR A 174 -14.38 -0.72 -1.15
N ALA A 175 -14.68 -0.05 -2.25
CA ALA A 175 -15.75 0.92 -2.37
C ALA A 175 -16.63 0.55 -3.56
N ASP A 176 -17.94 0.83 -3.46
CA ASP A 176 -18.81 0.83 -4.62
C ASP A 176 -18.41 1.99 -5.54
N ASP A 177 -18.12 1.64 -6.79
CA ASP A 177 -17.73 2.57 -7.84
C ASP A 177 -18.66 2.45 -9.05
N ALA A 178 -19.94 2.11 -8.81
CA ALA A 178 -20.97 2.16 -9.82
C ALA A 178 -21.00 3.55 -10.50
N GLY A 179 -20.55 3.58 -11.76
CA GLY A 179 -20.42 4.79 -12.59
C GLY A 179 -19.09 5.55 -12.47
N GLY A 180 -18.04 4.98 -11.89
CA GLY A 180 -16.68 5.55 -11.89
C GLY A 180 -16.48 6.80 -11.01
N ARG A 181 -17.51 7.21 -10.27
CA ARG A 181 -17.51 8.48 -9.50
C ARG A 181 -16.48 8.49 -8.39
N PHE A 182 -16.23 7.35 -7.75
CA PHE A 182 -15.24 7.25 -6.68
C PHE A 182 -13.84 7.47 -7.23
N ARG A 183 -13.51 6.79 -8.35
CA ARG A 183 -12.21 6.96 -9.02
C ARG A 183 -12.02 8.36 -9.57
N HIS A 184 -13.04 8.97 -10.15
CA HIS A 184 -12.95 10.35 -10.64
C HIS A 184 -12.63 11.34 -9.51
N GLN A 185 -13.29 11.22 -8.35
CA GLN A 185 -12.95 12.04 -7.16
C GLN A 185 -11.51 11.80 -6.69
N TRP A 186 -11.02 10.57 -6.85
CA TRP A 186 -9.65 10.22 -6.50
C TRP A 186 -8.62 10.86 -7.42
N MET A 187 -8.87 10.84 -8.74
CA MET A 187 -7.95 11.31 -9.79
C MET A 187 -8.01 12.81 -10.06
N ALA A 188 -9.15 13.48 -9.80
CA ALA A 188 -9.33 14.91 -10.11
C ALA A 188 -8.31 15.84 -9.41
N SER A 189 -7.77 15.45 -8.25
CA SER A 189 -6.70 16.21 -7.58
C SER A 189 -5.33 16.06 -8.25
N GLY A 190 -5.09 14.95 -8.98
CA GLY A 190 -3.87 14.71 -9.72
C GLY A 190 -3.81 15.47 -11.05
N GLU A 191 -4.96 15.63 -11.73
CA GLU A 191 -5.06 16.41 -12.96
C GLU A 191 -4.74 17.89 -12.75
N LEU A 192 -5.22 18.50 -11.66
CA LEU A 192 -4.89 19.89 -11.30
C LEU A 192 -3.37 20.09 -11.16
N ARG A 193 -2.64 19.12 -10.58
CA ARG A 193 -1.17 19.19 -10.46
C ARG A 193 -0.42 18.89 -11.75
N ARG A 194 -1.03 18.18 -12.72
CA ARG A 194 -0.45 18.00 -14.07
C ARG A 194 -0.46 19.31 -14.84
N ILE A 195 -1.55 20.09 -14.71
CA ILE A 195 -1.68 21.42 -15.32
C ILE A 195 -0.63 22.39 -14.73
N ASP A 196 -0.47 22.40 -13.40
CA ASP A 196 0.51 23.28 -12.73
C ASP A 196 1.98 22.92 -13.02
N LYS A 197 2.26 21.67 -13.43
CA LYS A 197 3.63 21.21 -13.73
C LYS A 197 4.11 21.49 -15.15
N GLY A 198 3.29 22.12 -16.00
CA GLY A 198 3.71 22.52 -17.34
C GLY A 198 4.37 21.35 -18.08
N TYR A 199 3.59 20.31 -18.36
CA TYR A 199 4.03 19.33 -19.35
C TYR A 199 3.97 20.04 -20.71
N ASP A 200 5.01 20.81 -21.02
CA ASP A 200 5.33 21.25 -22.38
C ASP A 200 5.55 19.97 -23.19
N SER A 201 4.47 19.44 -23.74
CA SER A 201 4.52 18.56 -24.90
C SER A 201 4.85 19.42 -26.12
N SER A 202 6.02 20.07 -26.11
CA SER A 202 6.58 20.66 -27.32
C SER A 202 7.12 19.54 -28.19
N ASP A 203 6.36 19.25 -29.24
CA ASP A 203 6.82 18.84 -30.57
C ASP A 203 8.01 17.90 -30.67
N SER A 204 7.72 16.66 -31.06
CA SER A 204 8.63 15.90 -31.91
C SER A 204 7.89 15.32 -33.11
N SER A 205 7.22 16.17 -33.89
CA SER A 205 7.03 15.91 -35.32
C SER A 205 8.38 16.07 -36.01
N LYS A 206 9.20 15.01 -36.01
CA LYS A 206 10.32 14.90 -36.95
C LYS A 206 9.74 14.48 -38.29
N SER A 207 9.52 15.49 -39.14
CA SER A 207 9.62 15.36 -40.58
C SER A 207 11.01 14.85 -40.96
N THR A 208 11.06 13.68 -41.60
CA THR A 208 12.05 13.32 -42.62
C THR A 208 11.40 12.33 -43.57
#